data_AF-B1FTA5-F1
#
_entry.id   AF-B1FTA5-F1
#
_cell.length_a   1.000
_cell.length_b   1.000
_cell.length_c   1.000
_cell.angle_alpha   90.00
_cell.angle_beta   90.00
_cell.angle_gamma   90.00
#
_symmetry.space_group_name_H-M   'P 1'
#
loop_
_entity.id
_entity.type
_entity.pdbx_description
1 polymer ?
#
loop_
_entity_poly.entity_id
_entity_poly.type
_entity_poly.pdbx_seq_one_letter_code
_entity_poly.pdbx_strand_id
1 'polypeptide(L)'
;MKMRDYLMVSEGVAPARMAYPIGETGFSFKETERPNSALTLWIDADAIPLAARAVLQSKGQFEALTGLLRVLTEVDGFGRFRAGWVLGRTTGGLVSIVVRDAKYCSAKGLHDDAAFGIRQAERYCATSAVVLVQQSDANGGREAREALESAFMASYVQPDLLYESRLHSEIPLWFACLSPVVR
;
A
#
# COMPACT_ATOMS: atom_id res chain seq x y z
N MET A 1 7.37 -22.48 -1.86
CA MET A 1 7.07 -21.49 -2.92
C MET A 1 8.24 -20.52 -3.00
N LYS A 2 8.98 -20.43 -4.12
CA LYS A 2 10.13 -19.51 -4.27
C LYS A 2 9.60 -18.09 -4.49
N MET A 3 10.01 -17.13 -3.65
CA MET A 3 9.59 -15.73 -3.70
C MET A 3 10.39 -14.96 -4.76
N ARG A 4 9.72 -14.15 -5.59
CA ARG A 4 10.34 -13.39 -6.70
C ARG A 4 11.37 -12.38 -6.19
N ASP A 5 12.46 -12.20 -6.92
CA ASP A 5 13.47 -11.18 -6.64
C ASP A 5 13.16 -9.89 -7.40
N TYR A 6 12.81 -8.83 -6.67
CA TYR A 6 12.38 -7.56 -7.26
C TYR A 6 13.54 -6.60 -7.54
N LEU A 7 14.79 -6.91 -7.13
CA LEU A 7 15.98 -6.19 -7.59
C LEU A 7 16.40 -6.59 -9.00
N MET A 8 16.04 -7.81 -9.41
CA MET A 8 16.36 -8.40 -10.72
C MET A 8 15.14 -8.45 -11.65
N VAL A 9 14.00 -7.91 -11.22
CA VAL A 9 12.90 -7.63 -12.14
C VAL A 9 13.33 -6.40 -12.94
N SER A 10 13.78 -6.64 -14.17
CA SER A 10 13.82 -5.59 -15.20
C SER A 10 12.52 -4.82 -15.12
N GLU A 11 12.58 -3.47 -15.16
CA GLU A 11 11.40 -2.60 -15.29
C GLU A 11 10.35 -3.35 -16.08
N GLY A 12 9.33 -3.85 -15.38
CA GLY A 12 8.29 -4.61 -16.04
C GLY A 12 7.74 -3.63 -17.04
N VAL A 13 7.95 -3.92 -18.33
CA VAL A 13 7.40 -3.13 -19.44
C VAL A 13 6.02 -2.72 -18.99
N ALA A 14 5.81 -1.42 -18.76
CA ALA A 14 4.52 -0.88 -18.35
C ALA A 14 3.50 -1.61 -19.21
N PRO A 15 2.54 -2.36 -18.62
CA PRO A 15 1.76 -3.34 -19.36
C PRO A 15 1.22 -2.65 -20.59
N ALA A 16 1.63 -3.14 -21.77
CA ALA A 16 1.38 -2.46 -23.04
C ALA A 16 -0.11 -2.14 -23.12
N ARG A 17 -0.48 -0.84 -23.05
CA ARG A 17 -1.86 -0.29 -23.04
C ARG A 17 -2.93 -1.34 -23.38
N MET A 18 -3.29 -2.15 -22.40
CA MET A 18 -4.19 -3.28 -22.66
C MET A 18 -5.62 -2.76 -22.55
N ALA A 19 -6.30 -2.69 -23.70
CA ALA A 19 -7.75 -2.59 -23.73
C ALA A 19 -8.31 -3.92 -23.21
N TYR A 20 -8.92 -3.90 -22.02
CA TYR A 20 -9.57 -5.10 -21.48
C TYR A 20 -11.05 -5.08 -21.90
N PRO A 21 -11.51 -6.09 -22.66
CA PRO A 21 -12.89 -6.17 -23.10
C PRO A 21 -13.83 -6.48 -21.93
N ILE A 22 -15.01 -5.88 -21.92
CA ILE A 22 -16.10 -6.24 -21.01
C ILE A 22 -17.04 -7.22 -21.72
N GLY A 23 -16.94 -8.49 -21.33
CA GLY A 23 -17.73 -9.57 -21.92
C GLY A 23 -17.51 -9.71 -23.43
N GLU A 24 -18.49 -10.29 -24.12
CA GLU A 24 -18.47 -10.49 -25.58
C GLU A 24 -18.88 -9.22 -26.37
N THR A 25 -19.17 -8.11 -25.68
CA THR A 25 -19.84 -6.95 -26.25
C THR A 25 -18.92 -6.01 -27.05
N GLY A 26 -17.59 -6.24 -27.04
CA GLY A 26 -16.61 -5.41 -27.74
C GLY A 26 -16.38 -4.02 -27.13
N PHE A 27 -17.03 -3.69 -26.01
CA PHE A 27 -16.78 -2.44 -25.30
C PHE A 27 -15.53 -2.57 -24.42
N SER A 28 -14.56 -1.71 -24.67
CA SER A 28 -13.39 -1.50 -23.81
C SER A 28 -13.43 -0.06 -23.28
N PHE A 29 -13.30 0.13 -21.97
CA PHE A 29 -13.03 1.46 -21.43
C PHE A 29 -11.62 1.89 -21.81
N LYS A 30 -11.45 3.15 -22.22
CA LYS A 30 -10.13 3.77 -22.20
C LYS A 30 -9.64 3.82 -20.75
N GLU A 31 -8.34 3.74 -20.55
CA GLU A 31 -7.73 3.83 -19.22
C GLU A 31 -8.17 5.09 -18.46
N THR A 32 -8.32 6.20 -19.19
CA THR A 32 -8.81 7.50 -18.70
C THR A 32 -10.28 7.52 -18.28
N GLU A 33 -11.06 6.53 -18.71
CA GLU A 33 -12.50 6.40 -18.42
C GLU A 33 -12.75 5.41 -17.27
N ARG A 34 -11.70 4.78 -16.73
CA ARG A 34 -11.80 3.92 -15.56
C ARG A 34 -11.87 4.75 -14.28
N PRO A 35 -12.66 4.30 -13.28
CA PRO A 35 -12.56 4.87 -11.93
C PRO A 35 -11.11 4.73 -11.44
N ASN A 36 -10.43 5.86 -11.22
CA ASN A 36 -9.07 5.89 -10.72
C ASN A 36 -9.03 5.21 -9.33
N SER A 37 -8.32 4.08 -9.22
CA SER A 37 -8.01 3.53 -7.90
C SER A 37 -7.01 4.45 -7.22
N ALA A 38 -7.23 4.78 -5.95
CA ALA A 38 -6.31 5.61 -5.17
C ALA A 38 -4.90 4.98 -5.07
N LEU A 39 -4.79 3.66 -5.25
CA LEU A 39 -3.51 2.94 -5.30
C LEU A 39 -2.71 3.20 -6.58
N THR A 40 -3.32 3.66 -7.66
CA THR A 40 -2.61 4.02 -8.90
C THR A 40 -1.56 5.11 -8.62
N LEU A 41 -1.89 6.08 -7.75
CA LEU A 41 -0.97 7.15 -7.33
C LEU A 41 0.24 6.65 -6.55
N TRP A 42 0.16 5.44 -5.98
CA TRP A 42 1.29 4.84 -5.27
C TRP A 42 2.27 4.15 -6.21
N ILE A 43 1.84 3.78 -7.40
CA ILE A 43 2.62 2.94 -8.31
C ILE A 43 3.16 3.77 -9.46
N ASP A 44 2.32 4.62 -10.05
CA ASP A 44 2.66 5.34 -11.27
C ASP A 44 3.20 6.76 -11.02
N ALA A 45 3.10 7.27 -9.79
CA ALA A 45 3.59 8.60 -9.47
C ALA A 45 5.09 8.60 -9.14
N ASP A 46 5.78 9.66 -9.55
CA ASP A 46 7.21 9.87 -9.24
C ASP A 46 7.48 9.95 -7.72
N ALA A 47 6.50 10.43 -6.95
CA ALA A 47 6.60 10.64 -5.50
C ALA A 47 5.61 9.79 -4.70
N ILE A 48 5.84 9.68 -3.39
CA ILE A 48 4.83 9.16 -2.46
C ILE A 48 3.67 10.17 -2.39
N PRO A 49 2.39 9.74 -2.41
CA PRO A 49 1.25 10.65 -2.31
C PRO A 49 1.37 11.60 -1.12
N LEU A 50 1.03 12.88 -1.33
CA LEU A 50 1.30 13.95 -0.36
C LEU A 50 0.69 13.68 1.02
N ALA A 51 -0.57 13.21 1.06
CA ALA A 51 -1.27 12.87 2.29
C ALA A 51 -0.54 11.75 3.06
N ALA A 52 -0.20 10.66 2.37
CA ALA A 52 0.56 9.56 2.97
C ALA A 52 1.93 10.01 3.48
N ARG A 53 2.62 10.85 2.70
CA ARG A 53 3.91 11.41 3.10
C ARG A 53 3.79 12.24 4.37
N ALA A 54 2.75 13.07 4.50
CA ALA A 54 2.52 13.87 5.69
C ALA A 54 2.27 13.00 6.94
N VAL A 55 1.47 11.94 6.79
CA VAL A 55 1.21 10.97 7.87
C VAL A 55 2.49 10.26 8.30
N LEU A 56 3.30 9.79 7.35
CA LEU A 56 4.56 9.11 7.64
C LEU A 56 5.56 10.05 8.30
N GLN A 57 5.76 11.24 7.73
CA GLN A 57 6.72 12.23 8.23
C GLN A 57 6.33 12.84 9.59
N SER A 58 5.15 12.54 10.13
CA SER A 58 4.80 12.84 11.53
C SER A 58 5.72 12.13 12.54
N LYS A 59 6.47 11.10 12.11
CA LYS A 59 7.54 10.46 12.88
C LYS A 59 8.89 10.74 12.22
N GLY A 60 9.84 11.24 13.02
CA GLY A 60 11.16 11.66 12.52
C GLY A 60 11.93 10.57 11.75
N GLN A 61 11.76 9.29 12.10
CA GLN A 61 12.42 8.18 11.37
C GLN A 61 11.99 8.04 9.90
N PHE A 62 10.85 8.63 9.51
CA PHE A 62 10.34 8.63 8.15
C PHE A 62 10.59 9.96 7.42
N GLU A 63 11.41 10.85 7.97
CA GLU A 63 11.78 12.10 7.32
C GLU A 63 12.48 11.84 5.96
N ALA A 64 12.27 12.78 5.02
CA ALA A 64 12.81 12.71 3.66
C ALA A 64 12.41 11.44 2.86
N LEU A 65 11.27 10.82 3.21
CA LEU A 65 10.75 9.65 2.51
C LEU A 65 10.65 9.84 0.98
N THR A 66 11.30 8.93 0.25
CA THR A 66 11.24 8.77 -1.21
C THR A 66 10.98 7.31 -1.57
N GLY A 67 10.21 7.03 -2.62
CA GLY A 67 9.95 5.67 -3.09
C GLY A 67 11.02 5.22 -4.08
N LEU A 68 11.70 4.10 -3.79
CA LEU A 68 12.76 3.53 -4.63
C LEU A 68 12.26 2.44 -5.58
N LEU A 69 11.55 1.46 -5.03
CA LEU A 69 10.95 0.35 -5.78
C LEU A 69 9.46 0.33 -5.53
N ARG A 70 8.66 0.09 -6.56
CA ARG A 70 7.20 0.05 -6.48
C ARG A 70 6.70 -1.19 -7.22
N VAL A 71 5.94 -2.02 -6.52
CA VAL A 71 5.50 -3.31 -7.05
C VAL A 71 4.03 -3.52 -6.72
N LEU A 72 3.28 -4.00 -7.70
CA LEU A 72 1.91 -4.46 -7.52
C LEU A 72 1.92 -5.86 -6.88
N THR A 73 1.25 -6.01 -5.75
CA THR A 73 1.21 -7.27 -5.01
C THR A 73 -0.11 -8.02 -5.20
N GLU A 74 -1.22 -7.29 -5.45
CA GLU A 74 -2.52 -7.90 -5.70
C GLU A 74 -3.36 -7.06 -6.68
N VAL A 75 -3.98 -7.75 -7.66
CA VAL A 75 -4.96 -7.20 -8.59
C VAL A 75 -6.28 -7.98 -8.49
N ASP A 76 -7.41 -7.30 -8.67
CA ASP A 76 -8.72 -7.94 -8.76
C ASP A 76 -8.98 -8.55 -10.14
N GLY A 77 -10.10 -9.27 -10.30
CA GLY A 77 -10.50 -9.89 -11.56
C GLY A 77 -10.76 -8.90 -12.71
N PHE A 78 -10.79 -7.60 -12.43
CA PHE A 78 -10.93 -6.51 -13.39
C PHE A 78 -9.62 -5.73 -13.59
N GLY A 79 -8.50 -6.21 -13.02
CA GLY A 79 -7.19 -5.57 -13.10
C GLY A 79 -7.05 -4.34 -12.20
N ARG A 80 -7.94 -4.10 -11.24
CA ARG A 80 -7.81 -3.01 -10.27
C ARG A 80 -6.86 -3.40 -9.16
N PHE A 81 -6.00 -2.48 -8.76
CA PHE A 81 -5.05 -2.71 -7.68
C PHE A 81 -5.78 -2.86 -6.35
N ARG A 82 -5.45 -3.92 -5.61
CA ARG A 82 -5.94 -4.18 -4.25
C ARG A 82 -4.85 -3.92 -3.21
N ALA A 83 -3.61 -4.20 -3.58
CA ALA A 83 -2.46 -3.91 -2.76
C ALA A 83 -1.22 -3.65 -3.61
N GLY A 84 -0.34 -2.81 -3.07
CA GLY A 84 0.98 -2.51 -3.61
C GLY A 84 2.03 -2.52 -2.51
N TRP A 85 3.29 -2.62 -2.91
CA TRP A 85 4.44 -2.56 -2.05
C TRP A 85 5.45 -1.55 -2.57
N VAL A 86 6.00 -0.76 -1.66
CA VAL A 86 7.00 0.25 -1.93
C VAL A 86 8.18 0.05 -1.00
N LEU A 87 9.39 -0.05 -1.55
CA LEU A 87 10.61 0.13 -0.79
C LEU A 87 10.92 1.62 -0.75
N GLY A 88 10.83 2.23 0.41
CA GLY A 88 11.14 3.64 0.63
C GLY A 88 12.53 3.85 1.21
N ARG A 89 13.11 5.03 0.96
CA ARG A 89 14.30 5.54 1.63
C ARG A 89 13.93 6.74 2.48
N THR A 90 14.43 6.77 3.71
CA THR A 90 14.27 7.87 4.67
C THR A 90 15.65 8.26 5.22
N THR A 91 15.70 9.27 6.09
CA THR A 91 16.90 9.60 6.86
C THR A 91 17.25 8.51 7.89
N GLY A 92 16.26 7.75 8.36
CA GLY A 92 16.40 6.65 9.32
C GLY A 92 16.69 5.28 8.70
N GLY A 93 16.84 5.19 7.37
CA GLY A 93 17.16 3.97 6.66
C GLY A 93 16.16 3.60 5.56
N LEU A 94 16.11 2.32 5.21
CA LEU A 94 15.09 1.80 4.29
C LEU A 94 13.81 1.46 5.06
N VAL A 95 12.67 1.58 4.40
CA VAL A 95 11.35 1.23 4.94
C VAL A 95 10.58 0.39 3.94
N SER A 96 9.95 -0.68 4.42
CA SER A 96 9.08 -1.53 3.61
C SER A 96 7.62 -1.10 3.81
N ILE A 97 6.98 -0.55 2.79
CA ILE A 97 5.62 0.00 2.87
C ILE A 97 4.68 -0.87 2.05
N VAL A 98 3.67 -1.45 2.68
CA VAL A 98 2.55 -2.11 2.00
C VAL A 98 1.36 -1.17 2.04
N VAL A 99 0.70 -0.99 0.89
CA VAL A 99 -0.50 -0.15 0.79
C VAL A 99 -1.64 -0.99 0.25
N ARG A 100 -2.77 -1.03 0.96
CA ARG A 100 -3.97 -1.77 0.60
C ARG A 100 -5.16 -0.82 0.39
N ASP A 101 -6.02 -1.14 -0.57
CA ASP A 101 -7.28 -0.42 -0.76
C ASP A 101 -8.26 -0.81 0.36
N ALA A 102 -8.82 0.21 1.02
CA ALA A 102 -9.79 0.07 2.10
C ALA A 102 -10.95 -0.87 1.79
N LYS A 103 -11.44 -0.91 0.54
CA LYS A 103 -12.57 -1.74 0.11
C LYS A 103 -12.28 -3.24 0.20
N TYR A 104 -11.01 -3.64 0.13
CA TYR A 104 -10.58 -5.03 0.18
C TYR A 104 -9.83 -5.35 1.47
N CYS A 105 -10.09 -4.56 2.50
CA CYS A 105 -9.49 -4.69 3.82
C CYS A 105 -10.17 -5.80 4.63
N SER A 106 -9.37 -6.66 5.25
CA SER A 106 -9.82 -7.60 6.28
C SER A 106 -8.69 -7.80 7.28
N ALA A 107 -9.01 -8.17 8.53
CA ALA A 107 -7.99 -8.37 9.56
C ALA A 107 -6.94 -9.42 9.12
N LYS A 108 -7.40 -10.53 8.52
CA LYS A 108 -6.51 -11.55 7.95
C LYS A 108 -5.62 -10.99 6.84
N GLY A 109 -6.20 -10.24 5.89
CA GLY A 109 -5.43 -9.63 4.80
C GLY A 109 -4.37 -8.65 5.30
N LEU A 110 -4.67 -7.90 6.37
CA LEU A 110 -3.72 -6.99 7.00
C LEU A 110 -2.60 -7.73 7.75
N HIS A 111 -2.88 -8.89 8.35
CA HIS A 111 -1.84 -9.77 8.90
C HIS A 111 -0.93 -10.32 7.80
N ASP A 112 -1.51 -10.76 6.69
CA ASP A 112 -0.76 -11.26 5.54
C ASP A 112 0.14 -10.16 4.94
N ASP A 113 -0.39 -8.93 4.84
CA ASP A 113 0.35 -7.74 4.41
C ASP A 113 1.47 -7.36 5.37
N ALA A 114 1.21 -7.36 6.68
CA ALA A 114 2.21 -7.08 7.70
C ALA A 114 3.35 -8.11 7.63
N ALA A 115 3.01 -9.40 7.56
CA ALA A 115 3.98 -10.47 7.43
C ALA A 115 4.77 -10.35 6.12
N PHE A 116 4.12 -9.98 5.02
CA PHE A 116 4.80 -9.69 3.75
C PHE A 116 5.75 -8.50 3.87
N GLY A 117 5.29 -7.39 4.45
CA GLY A 117 6.07 -6.16 4.65
C GLY A 117 7.31 -6.40 5.51
N ILE A 118 7.18 -7.17 6.59
CA ILE A 118 8.29 -7.58 7.47
C ILE A 118 9.29 -8.45 6.69
N ARG A 119 8.84 -9.48 5.97
CA ARG A 119 9.74 -10.31 5.15
C ARG A 119 10.50 -9.50 4.10
N GLN A 120 9.87 -8.50 3.48
CA GLN A 120 10.58 -7.61 2.57
C GLN A 120 11.54 -6.70 3.35
N ALA A 121 11.16 -6.22 4.52
CA ALA A 121 12.05 -5.41 5.36
C ALA A 121 13.31 -6.19 5.73
N GLU A 122 13.20 -7.44 6.17
CA GLU A 122 14.34 -8.33 6.44
C GLU A 122 15.22 -8.51 5.19
N ARG A 123 14.59 -8.83 4.06
CA ARG A 123 15.29 -9.08 2.79
C ARG A 123 16.11 -7.87 2.31
N TYR A 124 15.56 -6.67 2.48
CA TYR A 124 16.18 -5.42 2.02
C TYR A 124 16.90 -4.67 3.13
N CYS A 125 17.06 -5.28 4.31
CA CYS A 125 17.64 -4.66 5.50
C CYS A 125 16.99 -3.30 5.85
N ALA A 126 15.67 -3.21 5.67
CA ALA A 126 14.89 -2.06 6.10
C ALA A 126 14.74 -2.03 7.62
N THR A 127 14.76 -0.83 8.18
CA THR A 127 14.69 -0.61 9.63
C THR A 127 13.27 -0.66 10.17
N SER A 128 12.27 -0.66 9.28
CA SER A 128 10.86 -0.67 9.65
C SER A 128 9.98 -1.22 8.52
N ALA A 129 8.80 -1.70 8.91
CA ALA A 129 7.71 -2.05 8.02
C ALA A 129 6.50 -1.15 8.30
N VAL A 130 5.72 -0.85 7.26
CA VAL A 130 4.52 0.00 7.36
C VAL A 130 3.38 -0.65 6.57
N VAL A 131 2.18 -0.70 7.15
CA VAL A 131 0.93 -1.06 6.47
C VAL A 131 0.00 0.14 6.41
N LEU A 132 -0.30 0.61 5.21
CA LEU A 132 -1.19 1.74 4.97
C LEU A 132 -2.47 1.25 4.31
N VAL A 133 -3.62 1.66 4.84
CA VAL A 133 -4.91 1.38 4.21
C VAL A 133 -5.43 2.65 3.58
N GLN A 134 -5.45 2.70 2.25
CA GLN A 134 -5.88 3.87 1.48
C GLN A 134 -7.38 3.81 1.22
N GLN A 135 -8.10 4.80 1.75
CA GLN A 135 -9.51 5.00 1.40
C GLN A 135 -9.63 5.56 -0.02
N SER A 136 -10.50 4.93 -0.83
CA SER A 136 -10.82 5.40 -2.18
C SER A 136 -12.08 6.28 -2.19
N ASP A 137 -12.96 6.13 -1.20
CA ASP A 137 -14.19 6.90 -1.01
C ASP A 137 -14.54 7.06 0.48
N ALA A 138 -15.57 7.85 0.77
CA ALA A 138 -16.03 8.13 2.14
C ALA A 138 -16.73 6.93 2.81
N ASN A 139 -17.13 5.90 2.06
CA ASN A 139 -17.94 4.79 2.55
C ASN A 139 -17.09 3.64 3.09
N GLY A 140 -15.89 3.42 2.55
CA GLY A 140 -14.98 2.33 2.99
C GLY A 140 -14.18 2.63 4.26
N GLY A 141 -14.26 3.85 4.81
CA GLY A 141 -13.36 4.29 5.86
C GLY A 141 -13.63 3.69 7.25
N ARG A 142 -14.85 3.24 7.53
CA ARG A 142 -15.19 2.61 8.81
C ARG A 142 -14.68 1.16 8.86
N GLU A 143 -15.04 0.35 7.88
CA GLU A 143 -14.65 -1.06 7.79
C GLU A 143 -13.13 -1.24 7.78
N ALA A 144 -12.41 -0.36 7.07
CA ALA A 144 -10.96 -0.35 7.06
C ALA A 144 -10.35 -0.08 8.45
N ARG A 145 -10.95 0.83 9.24
CA ARG A 145 -10.49 1.12 10.60
C ARG A 145 -10.78 -0.03 11.54
N GLU A 146 -11.99 -0.59 11.50
CA GLU A 146 -12.37 -1.76 12.32
C GLU A 146 -11.46 -2.96 12.02
N ALA A 147 -11.08 -3.17 10.76
CA ALA A 147 -10.15 -4.21 10.37
C ALA A 147 -8.71 -3.97 10.89
N LEU A 148 -8.22 -2.73 10.90
CA LEU A 148 -6.93 -2.36 11.50
C LEU A 148 -6.94 -2.54 13.02
N GLU A 149 -8.01 -2.11 13.69
CA GLU A 149 -8.24 -2.29 15.13
C GLU A 149 -8.21 -3.78 15.49
N SER A 150 -8.92 -4.60 14.71
CA SER A 150 -8.93 -6.06 14.88
C SER A 150 -7.57 -6.70 14.60
N ALA A 151 -6.89 -6.32 13.52
CA ALA A 151 -5.61 -6.90 13.14
C ALA A 151 -4.50 -6.58 14.15
N PHE A 152 -4.44 -5.34 14.63
CA PHE A 152 -3.32 -4.87 15.43
C PHE A 152 -3.66 -4.66 16.91
N MET A 153 -4.83 -5.15 17.36
CA MET A 153 -5.34 -5.03 18.72
C MET A 153 -5.35 -3.56 19.21
N ALA A 154 -5.66 -2.63 18.29
CA ALA A 154 -5.71 -1.21 18.59
C ALA A 154 -7.12 -0.83 19.08
N SER A 155 -7.19 0.03 20.09
CA SER A 155 -8.47 0.39 20.72
C SER A 155 -9.30 1.37 19.89
N TYR A 156 -8.65 2.25 19.13
CA TYR A 156 -9.30 3.19 18.21
C TYR A 156 -8.31 3.72 17.19
N VAL A 157 -8.60 3.51 15.90
CA VAL A 157 -7.78 4.00 14.79
C VAL A 157 -8.41 5.26 14.20
N GLN A 158 -7.69 6.37 14.27
CA GLN A 158 -8.06 7.63 13.62
C GLN A 158 -7.52 7.67 12.19
N PRO A 159 -8.26 8.26 11.24
CA PRO A 159 -7.73 8.56 9.92
C PRO A 159 -6.49 9.46 10.04
N ASP A 160 -5.53 9.23 9.15
CA ASP A 160 -4.31 10.01 8.97
C ASP A 160 -3.41 10.11 10.21
N LEU A 161 -3.56 9.17 11.15
CA LEU A 161 -2.66 9.03 12.30
C LEU A 161 -1.85 7.74 12.17
N LEU A 162 -0.55 7.84 12.42
CA LEU A 162 0.39 6.72 12.34
C LEU A 162 0.57 6.07 13.72
N TYR A 163 0.31 4.77 13.77
CA TYR A 163 0.39 3.94 14.96
C TYR A 163 1.54 2.95 14.85
N GLU A 164 2.12 2.58 15.99
CA GLU A 164 3.08 1.48 16.10
C GLU A 164 2.34 0.24 16.59
N SER A 165 2.55 -0.89 15.93
CA SER A 165 2.06 -2.19 16.38
C SER A 165 3.01 -2.75 17.43
N ARG A 166 2.44 -3.22 18.55
CA ARG A 166 3.20 -3.91 19.62
C ARG A 166 3.30 -5.41 19.43
N LEU A 167 2.86 -5.92 18.28
CA LEU A 167 3.05 -7.32 17.92
C LEU A 167 4.56 -7.59 17.84
N HIS A 168 5.03 -8.61 18.56
CA HIS A 168 6.45 -8.81 18.80
C HIS A 168 7.16 -9.22 17.50
N SER A 169 7.87 -8.26 16.90
CA SER A 169 8.79 -8.46 15.77
C SER A 169 10.07 -7.67 16.05
N GLU A 170 11.20 -8.18 15.58
CA GLU A 170 12.47 -7.44 15.64
C GLU A 170 12.44 -6.19 14.75
N ILE A 171 11.57 -6.18 13.73
CA ILE A 171 11.35 -5.03 12.84
C ILE A 171 10.08 -4.29 13.31
N PRO A 172 10.19 -3.02 13.72
CA PRO A 172 9.03 -2.20 14.07
C PRO A 172 8.03 -2.13 12.93
N LEU A 173 6.77 -2.47 13.25
CA LEU A 173 5.66 -2.41 12.32
C LEU A 173 4.79 -1.20 12.64
N TRP A 174 4.54 -0.36 11.64
CA TRP A 174 3.68 0.80 11.74
C TRP A 174 2.43 0.61 10.89
N PHE A 175 1.34 1.25 11.25
CA PHE A 175 0.14 1.22 10.45
C PHE A 175 -0.68 2.51 10.54
N ALA A 176 -1.42 2.80 9.48
CA ALA A 176 -2.35 3.92 9.42
C ALA A 176 -3.50 3.64 8.45
N CYS A 177 -4.62 4.31 8.68
CA CYS A 177 -5.70 4.44 7.71
C CYS A 177 -5.60 5.82 7.07
N LEU A 178 -5.44 5.92 5.76
CA LEU A 178 -5.33 7.18 5.04
C LEU A 178 -6.69 7.59 4.49
N SER A 179 -7.06 8.84 4.71
CA SER A 179 -8.27 9.43 4.14
C SER A 179 -8.19 9.49 2.61
N PRO A 180 -9.34 9.63 1.90
CA PRO A 180 -9.33 9.79 0.46
C PRO A 180 -8.56 11.05 0.08
N VAL A 181 -7.81 10.98 -1.02
CA VAL A 181 -7.18 12.16 -1.61
C VAL A 181 -8.31 13.01 -2.19
N VAL A 182 -8.75 14.04 -1.46
CA VAL A 182 -9.68 15.04 -1.99
C VAL A 182 -8.96 15.75 -3.14
N ARG A 183 -9.52 15.64 -4.35
CA ARG A 183 -9.04 16.37 -5.53
C ARG A 183 -9.54 17.81 -5.50
#